data_AF-A0A914E1F9-F1
#
_entry.id   AF-A0A914E1F9-F1
#
_cell.length_a   1.000
_cell.length_b   1.000
_cell.length_c   1.000
_cell.angle_alpha   90.00
_cell.angle_beta   90.00
_cell.angle_gamma   90.00
#
_symmetry.space_group_name_H-M   'P 1'
#
loop_
_entity.id
_entity.type
_entity.pdbx_description
1 polymer ?
#
loop_
_entity_poly.entity_id
_entity_poly.type
_entity_poly.pdbx_seq_one_letter_code
_entity_poly.pdbx_strand_id
1 'polypeptide(L)'
;MYTSIECGSSENNTYMITYDNIVVDLNYKESPNPINKYIEPFDRTKPLWTSYKENLFKLLYKPMLNLRLTQFEVVYILAQILWSTQDIKGLASTTHDLANQMIDQISSELHDYYVNERRMYNYSPRLVKMIKLIEGARAIVNEQQNVTLISQVYNIFDFKADLSELCDSF
;
A
#
# COMPACT_ATOMS: atom_id res chain seq x y z
N MET A 1 -18.90 5.18 -14.18
CA MET A 1 -20.05 6.05 -13.84
C MET A 1 -20.29 5.90 -12.34
N TYR A 2 -20.39 7.02 -11.64
CA TYR A 2 -20.26 7.25 -10.19
C TYR A 2 -20.83 6.20 -9.23
N THR A 3 -20.11 5.90 -8.14
CA THR A 3 -20.73 5.46 -6.88
C THR A 3 -19.96 6.00 -5.67
N SER A 4 -20.74 6.57 -4.74
CA SER A 4 -20.36 7.32 -3.55
C SER A 4 -19.70 6.49 -2.46
N ILE A 5 -18.77 7.11 -1.73
CA ILE A 5 -18.27 6.63 -0.43
C ILE A 5 -19.26 7.13 0.62
N GLU A 6 -20.17 6.27 1.09
CA GLU A 6 -20.95 6.58 2.30
C GLU A 6 -20.17 6.10 3.53
N CYS A 7 -19.46 7.04 4.16
CA CYS A 7 -18.85 6.82 5.47
C CYS A 7 -19.93 7.04 6.54
N GLY A 8 -20.70 5.99 6.82
CA GLY A 8 -21.71 5.98 7.88
C GLY A 8 -21.04 5.86 9.26
N SER A 9 -20.92 6.97 9.98
CA SER A 9 -20.53 6.95 11.40
C SER A 9 -21.78 6.74 12.27
N SER A 10 -22.13 5.49 12.57
CA SER A 10 -22.92 5.19 13.77
C SER A 10 -21.97 4.76 14.87
N GLU A 11 -22.21 5.28 16.07
CA GLU A 11 -21.33 5.23 17.24
C GLU A 11 -20.57 3.91 17.42
N ASN A 12 -19.24 4.06 17.45
CA ASN A 12 -18.21 3.12 17.87
C ASN A 12 -17.66 2.04 16.95
N ASN A 13 -18.13 1.81 15.70
CA ASN A 13 -17.43 0.90 14.79
C ASN A 13 -17.25 1.48 13.38
N THR A 14 -16.01 1.51 12.90
CA THR A 14 -15.68 1.95 11.54
C THR A 14 -15.55 0.72 10.65
N TYR A 15 -16.35 0.66 9.59
CA TYR A 15 -16.35 -0.44 8.64
C TYR A 15 -15.82 0.04 7.28
N MET A 16 -15.02 -0.79 6.62
CA MET A 16 -14.64 -0.58 5.22
C MET A 16 -15.35 -1.62 4.35
N ILE A 17 -16.09 -1.17 3.34
CA ILE A 17 -16.73 -2.03 2.35
C ILE A 17 -15.83 -2.03 1.11
N THR A 18 -15.25 -3.18 0.76
CA THR A 18 -14.47 -3.32 -0.47
C THR A 18 -15.35 -3.74 -1.64
N TYR A 19 -14.80 -3.68 -2.86
CA TYR A 19 -15.48 -3.96 -4.14
C TYR A 19 -16.21 -5.31 -4.22
N ASP A 20 -15.87 -6.26 -3.34
CA ASP A 20 -16.49 -7.59 -3.27
C ASP A 20 -17.62 -7.68 -2.21
N ASN A 21 -18.17 -6.54 -1.73
CA ASN A 21 -19.13 -6.46 -0.62
C ASN A 21 -18.61 -7.06 0.71
N ILE A 22 -17.30 -7.18 0.87
CA ILE A 22 -16.70 -7.64 2.12
C ILE A 22 -16.61 -6.45 3.07
N VAL A 23 -17.31 -6.57 4.20
CA VAL A 23 -17.28 -5.58 5.28
C VAL A 23 -16.15 -5.95 6.24
N VAL A 24 -15.11 -5.13 6.31
CA VAL A 24 -14.01 -5.28 7.26
C VAL A 24 -14.25 -4.38 8.45
N ASP A 25 -14.47 -4.97 9.62
CA ASP A 25 -14.55 -4.26 10.90
C ASP A 25 -13.14 -3.83 11.33
N LEU A 26 -12.93 -2.52 11.46
CA LEU A 26 -11.64 -1.93 11.85
C LEU A 26 -11.38 -2.05 13.36
N ASN A 27 -12.36 -2.49 14.15
CA ASN A 27 -12.30 -2.67 15.59
C ASN A 27 -12.25 -4.15 16.02
N TYR A 28 -11.40 -4.95 15.37
CA TYR A 28 -11.19 -6.36 15.75
C TYR A 28 -10.65 -6.48 17.19
N LYS A 29 -11.57 -6.60 18.16
CA LYS A 29 -11.31 -7.19 19.47
C LYS A 29 -11.71 -8.65 19.36
N GLU A 30 -10.71 -9.53 19.51
CA GLU A 30 -10.89 -10.97 19.56
C GLU A 30 -12.04 -11.32 20.52
N SER A 31 -13.17 -11.77 19.96
CA SER A 31 -14.22 -12.44 20.72
C SER A 31 -14.09 -13.93 20.47
N PRO A 32 -14.12 -14.76 21.52
CA PRO A 32 -14.07 -16.19 21.37
C PRO A 32 -15.43 -16.73 20.94
N ASN A 33 -15.39 -17.91 20.32
CA ASN A 33 -16.42 -18.96 20.33
C ASN A 33 -17.29 -19.12 19.04
N PRO A 34 -17.96 -20.28 18.85
CA PRO A 34 -17.40 -21.40 18.08
C PRO A 34 -18.42 -21.97 17.05
N ILE A 35 -18.00 -22.99 16.29
CA ILE A 35 -18.85 -23.92 15.51
C ILE A 35 -19.49 -23.34 14.22
N ASN A 36 -18.70 -23.45 13.15
CA ASN A 36 -19.06 -24.08 11.86
C ASN A 36 -20.31 -23.57 11.11
N LYS A 37 -20.13 -22.66 10.14
CA LYS A 37 -20.95 -22.66 8.91
C LYS A 37 -20.15 -22.13 7.74
N TYR A 38 -20.16 -22.90 6.66
CA TYR A 38 -19.36 -22.81 5.44
C TYR A 38 -17.92 -23.29 5.61
N ILE A 39 -17.76 -24.62 5.52
CA ILE A 39 -16.53 -25.18 4.94
C ILE A 39 -16.58 -24.74 3.48
N GLU A 40 -16.11 -23.53 3.21
CA GLU A 40 -15.80 -23.13 1.85
C GLU A 40 -14.81 -24.14 1.27
N PRO A 41 -14.90 -24.49 -0.03
CA PRO A 41 -13.89 -25.33 -0.66
C PRO A 41 -12.53 -24.78 -0.26
N PHE A 42 -11.62 -25.66 0.16
CA PHE A 42 -10.27 -25.27 0.58
C PHE A 42 -9.59 -24.57 -0.60
N ASP A 43 -9.80 -23.27 -0.64
CA ASP A 43 -9.30 -22.40 -1.67
C ASP A 43 -7.84 -22.23 -1.32
N ARG A 44 -7.00 -23.00 -2.02
CA ARG A 44 -5.55 -23.09 -1.76
C ARG A 44 -4.87 -21.72 -1.77
N THR A 45 -5.55 -20.71 -2.35
CA THR A 45 -5.08 -19.34 -2.48
C THR A 45 -5.43 -18.47 -1.28
N LYS A 46 -6.50 -18.77 -0.52
CA LYS A 46 -6.89 -18.02 0.68
C LYS A 46 -5.74 -17.79 1.66
N PRO A 47 -4.99 -18.82 2.10
CA PRO A 47 -3.88 -18.59 3.02
C PRO A 47 -2.77 -17.70 2.43
N LEU A 48 -2.57 -17.72 1.11
CA LEU A 48 -1.59 -16.87 0.42
C LEU A 48 -1.98 -15.38 0.52
N TRP A 49 -3.27 -15.08 0.37
CA TRP A 49 -3.79 -13.72 0.42
C TRP A 49 -4.11 -13.22 1.83
N THR A 50 -4.33 -14.11 2.81
CA THR A 50 -4.60 -13.70 4.20
C THR A 50 -3.37 -13.04 4.84
N SER A 51 -2.16 -13.62 4.67
CA SER A 51 -0.91 -13.02 5.16
C SER A 51 -0.72 -11.62 4.58
N TYR A 52 -0.96 -11.46 3.27
CA TYR A 52 -0.89 -10.18 2.58
C TYR A 52 -1.85 -9.15 3.16
N LYS A 53 -3.13 -9.49 3.31
CA LYS A 53 -4.17 -8.58 3.84
C LYS A 53 -3.83 -8.15 5.26
N GLU A 54 -3.37 -9.07 6.11
CA GLU A 54 -2.96 -8.76 7.47
C GLU A 54 -1.73 -7.85 7.52
N ASN A 55 -0.69 -8.15 6.73
CA ASN A 55 0.53 -7.34 6.68
C ASN A 55 0.24 -5.95 6.11
N LEU A 56 -0.57 -5.87 5.06
CA LEU A 56 -1.07 -4.61 4.50
C LEU A 56 -1.81 -3.78 5.55
N PHE A 57 -2.70 -4.40 6.33
CA PHE A 57 -3.42 -3.69 7.39
C PHE A 57 -2.50 -3.21 8.52
N LYS A 58 -1.62 -4.09 9.01
CA LYS A 58 -0.75 -3.84 10.15
C LYS A 58 0.38 -2.83 9.83
N LEU A 59 0.98 -2.94 8.65
CA LEU A 59 2.18 -2.17 8.27
C LEU A 59 1.87 -0.88 7.52
N LEU A 60 0.71 -0.77 6.85
CA LEU A 60 0.33 0.42 6.11
C LEU A 60 -0.91 1.09 6.71
N TYR A 61 -2.08 0.44 6.67
CA TYR A 61 -3.33 1.12 7.04
C TYR A 61 -3.36 1.64 8.47
N LYS A 62 -3.02 0.79 9.45
CA LYS A 62 -3.00 1.18 10.87
C LYS A 62 -2.04 2.35 11.16
N PRO A 63 -0.76 2.33 10.73
CA PRO A 63 0.14 3.46 10.96
C PRO A 63 -0.27 4.72 10.17
N MET A 64 -0.83 4.60 8.96
CA MET A 64 -1.35 5.76 8.22
C MET A 64 -2.50 6.44 8.98
N LEU A 65 -3.43 5.67 9.55
CA LEU A 65 -4.52 6.19 10.38
C LEU A 65 -4.01 6.84 11.66
N ASN A 66 -3.07 6.20 12.36
CA ASN A 66 -2.48 6.73 13.59
C ASN A 66 -1.72 8.04 13.37
N LEU A 67 -1.05 8.18 12.21
CA LEU A 67 -0.35 9.40 11.83
C LEU A 67 -1.27 10.51 11.34
N ARG A 68 -2.53 10.18 11.00
CA ARG A 68 -3.48 11.07 10.33
C ARG A 68 -2.80 11.74 9.14
N LEU A 69 -2.37 10.91 8.18
CA LEU A 69 -1.69 11.42 7.01
C LEU A 69 -2.59 12.36 6.23
N THR A 70 -1.99 13.45 5.76
CA THR A 70 -2.64 14.41 4.88
C THR A 70 -2.53 13.93 3.44
N GLN A 71 -3.41 14.40 2.57
CA GLN A 71 -3.37 14.03 1.14
C GLN A 71 -1.99 14.32 0.53
N PHE A 72 -1.36 15.43 0.90
CA PHE A 72 -0.04 15.81 0.43
C PHE A 72 1.05 14.80 0.83
N GLU A 73 1.03 14.35 2.09
CA GLU A 73 1.96 13.33 2.59
C GLU A 73 1.76 11.97 1.93
N VAL A 74 0.51 11.62 1.59
CA VAL A 74 0.22 10.38 0.85
C VAL A 74 0.77 10.45 -0.56
N VAL A 75 0.60 11.59 -1.25
CA VAL A 75 1.19 11.81 -2.59
C VAL A 75 2.71 11.72 -2.54
N TYR A 76 3.33 12.32 -1.51
CA TYR A 76 4.77 12.20 -1.28
C TYR A 76 5.21 10.72 -1.12
N ILE A 77 4.53 9.94 -0.28
CA ILE A 77 4.83 8.51 -0.07
C ILE A 77 4.69 7.73 -1.38
N LEU A 78 3.63 7.98 -2.16
CA LEU A 78 3.41 7.32 -3.45
C LEU A 78 4.49 7.66 -4.46
N ALA A 79 4.87 8.93 -4.55
CA ALA A 79 5.94 9.38 -5.43
C ALA A 79 7.29 8.76 -5.06
N GLN A 80 7.60 8.65 -3.76
CA GLN A 80 8.79 7.98 -3.27
C GLN A 80 8.83 6.50 -3.68
N ILE A 81 7.69 5.80 -3.61
CA ILE A 81 7.60 4.41 -4.06
C ILE A 81 7.74 4.31 -5.58
N LEU A 82 7.10 5.20 -6.34
CA LEU A 82 7.11 5.19 -7.80
C LEU A 82 8.50 5.47 -8.40
N TRP A 83 9.19 6.48 -7.86
CA TRP A 83 10.49 6.93 -8.37
C TRP A 83 11.67 6.23 -7.68
N SER A 84 11.42 5.25 -6.81
CA SER A 84 12.43 4.39 -6.19
C SER A 84 13.02 3.41 -7.23
N THR A 85 13.80 3.93 -8.17
CA THR A 85 14.38 3.16 -9.29
C THR A 85 15.68 2.45 -8.94
N GLN A 86 16.21 2.62 -7.72
CA GLN A 86 17.54 2.15 -7.31
C GLN A 86 17.74 0.63 -7.46
N ASP A 87 16.67 -0.15 -7.37
CA ASP A 87 16.72 -1.62 -7.42
C ASP A 87 16.51 -2.20 -8.84
N ILE A 88 16.25 -1.35 -9.86
CA ILE A 88 15.94 -1.79 -11.23
C ILE A 88 17.23 -1.94 -12.04
N LYS A 89 17.64 -3.19 -12.29
CA LYS A 89 18.80 -3.50 -13.13
C LYS A 89 18.49 -3.25 -14.61
N GLY A 90 19.39 -2.56 -15.32
CA GLY A 90 19.30 -2.33 -16.77
C GLY A 90 18.59 -1.05 -17.19
N LEU A 91 18.25 -0.18 -16.23
CA LEU A 91 17.70 1.14 -16.53
C LEU A 91 18.80 2.10 -17.02
N ALA A 92 18.49 2.97 -17.97
CA ALA A 92 19.43 3.97 -18.46
C ALA A 92 19.84 4.94 -17.34
N SER A 93 21.11 5.35 -17.33
CA SER A 93 21.64 6.29 -16.32
C SER A 93 20.84 7.61 -16.30
N THR A 94 20.41 8.08 -17.47
CA THR A 94 19.57 9.27 -17.64
C THR A 94 18.23 9.16 -16.91
N THR A 95 17.63 7.97 -16.86
CA THR A 95 16.36 7.74 -16.16
C THR A 95 16.56 7.68 -14.65
N HIS A 96 17.69 7.16 -14.16
CA HIS A 96 18.03 7.24 -12.74
C HIS A 96 18.25 8.69 -12.31
N ASP A 97 18.94 9.49 -13.12
CA ASP A 97 19.14 10.91 -12.85
C ASP A 97 17.81 11.67 -12.78
N LEU A 98 16.89 11.39 -13.71
CA LEU A 98 15.55 11.96 -13.70
C LEU A 98 14.75 11.54 -12.45
N ALA A 99 14.82 10.26 -12.06
CA ALA A 99 14.14 9.76 -10.88
C ALA A 99 14.65 10.45 -9.59
N ASN A 100 15.97 10.64 -9.47
CA ASN A 100 16.57 11.37 -8.36
C ASN A 100 16.12 12.84 -8.34
N GLN A 101 16.10 13.51 -9.49
CA GLN A 101 15.61 14.89 -9.60
C GLN A 101 14.14 15.01 -9.16
N MET A 102 13.29 14.05 -9.57
CA MET A 102 11.87 14.02 -9.15
C MET A 102 11.74 13.84 -7.65
N ILE A 103 12.53 12.95 -7.04
CA ILE A 103 12.54 12.73 -5.59
C ILE A 103 12.98 14.01 -4.85
N ASP A 104 14.02 14.70 -5.33
CA ASP A 104 14.53 15.93 -4.73
C ASP A 104 13.51 17.06 -4.81
N GLN A 105 12.84 17.21 -5.96
CA GLN A 105 11.80 18.22 -6.13
C GLN A 105 10.63 17.97 -5.18
N ILE A 106 10.11 16.74 -5.13
CA ILE A 106 8.98 16.37 -4.26
C ILE A 106 9.35 16.48 -2.77
N SER A 107 10.62 16.24 -2.42
CA SER A 107 11.13 16.46 -1.06
C SER A 107 11.20 17.94 -0.69
N SER A 108 11.54 18.80 -1.65
CA SER A 108 11.54 20.25 -1.48
C SER A 108 10.12 20.79 -1.31
N GLU A 109 9.17 20.32 -2.12
CA GLU A 109 7.76 20.67 -1.99
C GLU A 109 7.18 20.21 -0.63
N LEU A 110 7.57 19.03 -0.15
CA LEU A 110 7.21 18.58 1.20
C LEU A 110 7.78 19.48 2.30
N HIS A 111 9.05 19.91 2.16
CA HIS A 111 9.65 20.84 3.11
C HIS A 111 8.86 22.16 3.16
N ASP A 112 8.54 22.72 1.99
CA ASP A 112 7.79 23.97 1.87
C ASP A 112 6.38 23.83 2.47
N TYR A 113 5.68 22.73 2.22
CA TYR A 113 4.39 22.43 2.84
C TYR A 113 4.47 22.43 4.38
N TYR A 114 5.51 21.83 4.96
CA TYR A 114 5.65 21.83 6.42
C TYR A 114 6.03 23.19 7.01
N VAL A 115 6.95 23.91 6.37
CA VAL A 115 7.46 25.19 6.90
C VAL A 115 6.48 26.33 6.65
N ASN A 116 5.98 26.46 5.42
CA ASN A 116 5.18 27.62 5.01
C ASN A 116 3.70 27.46 5.36
N GLU A 117 3.10 26.30 5.06
CA GLU A 117 1.66 26.09 5.29
C GLU A 117 1.35 25.61 6.71
N ARG A 118 2.06 24.57 7.18
CA ARG A 118 1.83 23.97 8.50
C ARG A 118 2.55 24.69 9.64
N ARG A 119 3.51 25.57 9.34
CA ARG A 119 4.38 26.27 10.31
C ARG A 119 5.03 25.32 11.32
N MET A 120 5.41 24.14 10.85
CA MET A 120 5.96 23.06 11.66
C MET A 120 7.45 22.91 11.38
N TYR A 121 8.31 23.49 12.21
CA TYR A 121 9.76 23.42 12.04
C TYR A 121 10.37 22.08 12.45
N ASN A 122 9.71 21.33 13.33
CA ASN A 122 10.19 20.02 13.81
C ASN A 122 9.37 18.87 13.23
N TYR A 123 9.32 18.77 11.90
CA TYR A 123 8.59 17.71 11.19
C TYR A 123 9.44 16.44 10.97
N SER A 124 10.74 16.46 11.28
CA SER A 124 11.65 15.31 11.10
C SER A 124 11.17 14.01 11.76
N PRO A 125 10.63 14.00 13.01
CA PRO A 125 10.09 12.78 13.60
C PRO A 125 8.89 12.21 12.84
N ARG A 126 8.12 13.07 12.17
CA ARG A 126 6.99 12.67 11.32
C ARG A 126 7.50 12.09 10.00
N LEU A 127 8.48 12.73 9.38
CA LEU A 127 9.14 12.22 8.17
C LEU A 127 9.73 10.82 8.39
N VAL A 128 10.41 10.57 9.51
CA VAL A 128 10.94 9.25 9.85
C VAL A 128 9.83 8.19 9.92
N LYS A 129 8.65 8.55 10.42
CA LYS A 129 7.50 7.64 10.44
C LYS A 129 6.93 7.37 9.04
N MET A 130 6.96 8.36 8.14
CA MET A 130 6.58 8.17 6.73
C MET A 130 7.59 7.28 6.00
N ILE A 131 8.88 7.42 6.26
CA ILE A 131 9.92 6.53 5.70
C ILE A 131 9.66 5.08 6.14
N LYS A 132 9.33 4.86 7.42
CA LYS A 132 8.94 3.51 7.91
C LYS A 132 7.73 2.92 7.18
N LEU A 133 6.77 3.75 6.75
CA LEU A 133 5.64 3.30 5.92
C LEU A 133 6.12 2.86 4.53
N ILE A 134 7.02 3.63 3.92
CA ILE A 134 7.62 3.29 2.61
C ILE A 134 8.35 1.94 2.70
N GLU A 135 9.17 1.73 3.74
CA GLU A 135 9.85 0.45 3.94
C GLU A 135 8.87 -0.69 4.20
N GLY A 136 7.79 -0.45 4.95
CA GLY A 136 6.72 -1.42 5.15
C GLY A 136 6.03 -1.83 3.85
N ALA A 137 5.78 -0.85 2.95
CA ALA A 137 5.22 -1.12 1.64
C ALA A 137 6.15 -1.99 0.79
N ARG A 138 7.47 -1.68 0.77
CA ARG A 138 8.46 -2.48 0.05
C ARG A 138 8.54 -3.91 0.58
N ALA A 139 8.49 -4.09 1.90
CA ALA A 139 8.51 -5.43 2.52
C ALA A 139 7.32 -6.29 2.05
N ILE A 140 6.12 -5.70 1.98
CA ILE A 140 4.92 -6.37 1.48
C ILE A 140 5.09 -6.75 0.01
N VAL A 141 5.59 -5.84 -0.84
CA VAL A 141 5.81 -6.12 -2.27
C VAL A 141 6.82 -7.25 -2.46
N ASN A 142 7.91 -7.25 -1.69
CA ASN A 142 8.91 -8.32 -1.73
C ASN A 142 8.33 -9.68 -1.29
N GLU A 143 7.49 -9.70 -0.25
CA GLU A 143 6.76 -10.91 0.15
C GLU A 143 5.85 -11.41 -0.98
N GLN A 144 5.15 -10.50 -1.66
CA GLN A 144 4.29 -10.84 -2.81
C GLN A 144 5.08 -11.40 -4.00
N GLN A 145 6.26 -10.86 -4.29
CA GLN A 145 7.12 -11.40 -5.35
C GLN A 145 7.52 -12.84 -5.05
N ASN A 146 7.88 -13.15 -3.79
CA ASN A 146 8.20 -14.52 -3.38
C ASN A 146 7.01 -15.47 -3.52
N VAL A 147 5.82 -15.04 -3.09
CA VAL A 147 4.58 -15.84 -3.24
C VAL A 147 4.23 -16.05 -4.72
N THR A 148 4.42 -15.03 -5.55
CA THR A 148 4.18 -15.10 -7.01
C THR A 148 5.12 -16.09 -7.67
N LEU A 149 6.42 -16.03 -7.36
CA LEU A 149 7.42 -16.96 -7.89
C LEU A 149 7.10 -18.41 -7.51
N ILE A 150 6.77 -18.65 -6.24
CA ILE A 150 6.33 -19.95 -5.75
C ILE A 150 5.09 -20.40 -6.53
N SER A 151 4.10 -19.53 -6.65
CA SER A 151 2.88 -19.83 -7.41
C SER A 151 3.14 -20.20 -8.87
N GLN A 152 4.07 -19.53 -9.54
CA GLN A 152 4.46 -19.84 -10.92
C GLN A 152 5.13 -21.23 -11.01
N VAL A 153 6.06 -21.55 -10.09
CA VAL A 153 6.70 -22.87 -10.03
C VAL A 153 5.68 -24.00 -9.83
N TYR A 154 4.67 -23.76 -9.00
CA TYR A 154 3.59 -24.72 -8.72
C TYR A 154 2.42 -24.63 -9.72
N ASN A 155 2.51 -23.77 -10.73
CA ASN A 155 1.47 -23.49 -11.73
C ASN A 155 0.07 -23.24 -11.11
N ILE A 156 0.03 -22.53 -9.98
CA ILE A 156 -1.20 -22.22 -9.24
C ILE A 156 -1.97 -21.08 -9.93
N PHE A 157 -1.28 -20.20 -10.67
CA PHE A 157 -1.88 -19.12 -11.46
C PHE A 157 -1.27 -19.07 -12.87
N ASP A 158 -2.11 -19.06 -13.91
CA ASP A 158 -1.73 -18.69 -15.28
C ASP A 158 -1.61 -17.15 -15.38
N PHE A 159 -0.65 -16.54 -14.70
CA PHE A 159 -0.42 -15.09 -14.82
C PHE A 159 0.64 -14.80 -15.88
N LYS A 160 0.20 -14.57 -17.13
CA LYS A 160 1.02 -13.86 -18.13
C LYS A 160 0.98 -12.37 -17.80
N ALA A 161 1.98 -11.88 -17.10
CA ALA A 161 2.23 -10.46 -16.95
C ALA A 161 2.81 -9.91 -18.26
N ASP A 162 1.99 -9.72 -19.30
CA ASP A 162 2.44 -9.04 -20.50
C ASP A 162 2.28 -7.52 -20.31
N LEU A 163 3.31 -6.90 -19.72
CA LEU A 163 3.43 -5.44 -19.67
C LEU A 163 3.77 -4.84 -21.05
N SER A 164 4.02 -5.68 -22.05
CA SER A 164 4.33 -5.28 -23.43
C SER A 164 3.15 -4.57 -24.10
N GLU A 165 1.91 -4.99 -23.85
CA GLU A 165 0.72 -4.42 -24.47
C GLU A 165 0.42 -2.96 -24.05
N LEU A 166 0.93 -2.52 -22.90
CA LEU A 166 0.74 -1.15 -22.42
C LEU A 166 1.73 -0.15 -23.04
N CYS A 167 2.96 -0.59 -23.35
CA CYS A 167 3.98 0.27 -23.96
C CYS A 167 3.77 0.51 -25.46
N ASP A 168 3.01 -0.35 -26.14
CA ASP A 168 2.75 -0.22 -27.59
C ASP A 168 1.67 0.81 -27.94
N SER A 169 1.14 1.54 -26.93
CA SER A 169 0.05 2.50 -27.09
C SER A 169 0.45 3.99 -26.95
N PHE A 170 1.75 4.30 -26.85
CA PHE A 170 2.28 5.66 -26.77
C PHE A 170 3.37 5.95 -27.80
#